data_AF-A0A519HNA3-F1
#
_entry.id   AF-A0A519HNA3-F1
#
_cell.length_a   1.000
_cell.length_b   1.000
_cell.length_c   1.000
_cell.angle_alpha   90.00
_cell.angle_beta   90.00
_cell.angle_gamma   90.00
#
_symmetry.space_group_name_H-M   'P 1'
#
loop_
_entity.id
_entity.type
_entity.pdbx_description
1 polymer ?
#
loop_
_entity_poly.entity_id
_entity_poly.type
_entity_poly.pdbx_seq_one_letter_code
_entity_poly.pdbx_strand_id
1 'polypeptide(L)'
;MPAITGTKTVGQTLTCSSGTWTKSPIFAYQWRRNGSAIAGATASTRVLAAGDAGALMSCTVTATNAGMSETATSAQTTAIAAA
;
A
#
# COMPACT_ATOMS: atom_id res chain seq x y z
N MET A 1 -5.97 11.16 1.93
CA MET A 1 -5.42 9.91 2.47
C MET A 1 -5.22 8.90 1.34
N PRO A 2 -4.16 8.07 1.35
CA PRO A 2 -3.95 6.98 0.41
C PRO A 2 -5.14 6.00 0.39
N ALA A 3 -5.42 5.40 -0.77
CA ALA A 3 -6.46 4.41 -0.94
C ALA A 3 -5.95 3.22 -1.77
N ILE A 4 -6.41 2.01 -1.43
CA ILE A 4 -6.08 0.78 -2.16
C ILE A 4 -7.23 0.40 -3.08
N THR A 5 -6.94 0.20 -4.35
CA THR A 5 -7.87 -0.30 -5.38
C THR A 5 -7.37 -1.62 -5.96
N GLY A 6 -8.27 -2.34 -6.64
CA GLY A 6 -8.00 -3.67 -7.22
C GLY A 6 -8.79 -4.79 -6.55
N THR A 7 -8.66 -5.97 -7.13
CA THR A 7 -9.33 -7.21 -6.70
C THR A 7 -8.54 -7.86 -5.57
N LYS A 8 -9.21 -8.19 -4.47
CA LYS A 8 -8.59 -8.72 -3.24
C LYS A 8 -8.50 -10.25 -3.32
N THR A 9 -7.81 -10.75 -4.34
CA THR A 9 -7.66 -12.18 -4.62
C THR A 9 -6.19 -12.46 -4.95
N VAL A 10 -5.66 -13.59 -4.49
CA VAL A 10 -4.30 -14.03 -4.85
C VAL A 10 -4.11 -14.00 -6.37
N GLY A 11 -2.93 -13.54 -6.82
CA GLY A 11 -2.59 -13.37 -8.23
C GLY A 11 -3.07 -12.05 -8.85
N GLN A 12 -3.96 -11.32 -8.19
CA GLN A 12 -4.41 -10.00 -8.64
C GLN A 12 -3.48 -8.89 -8.17
N THR A 13 -3.53 -7.76 -8.86
CA THR A 13 -2.73 -6.58 -8.52
C THR A 13 -3.56 -5.58 -7.72
N LEU A 14 -3.03 -5.18 -6.57
CA LEU A 14 -3.51 -4.03 -5.82
C LEU A 14 -2.71 -2.78 -6.19
N THR A 15 -3.39 -1.65 -6.23
CA THR A 15 -2.78 -0.33 -6.49
C THR A 15 -3.02 0.57 -5.29
N CYS A 16 -1.98 1.22 -4.82
CA CYS A 16 -2.02 2.21 -3.75
C CYS A 16 -1.89 3.61 -4.33
N SER A 17 -2.92 4.45 -4.15
CA SER A 17 -2.84 5.85 -4.52
C SER A 17 -1.93 6.60 -3.54
N SER A 18 -1.17 7.59 -4.03
CA SER A 18 -0.39 8.48 -3.16
C SER A 18 -1.30 9.25 -2.20
N GLY A 19 -2.51 9.60 -2.62
CA GLY A 19 -3.41 10.51 -1.90
C GLY A 19 -3.14 11.96 -2.27
N THR A 20 -3.77 12.89 -1.55
CA THR A 20 -3.63 14.34 -1.76
C THR A 20 -2.56 14.91 -0.84
N TRP A 21 -1.60 15.64 -1.41
CA TRP A 21 -0.49 16.27 -0.69
C TRP A 21 -0.23 17.68 -1.21
N THR A 22 0.37 18.53 -0.38
CA THR A 22 0.78 19.88 -0.77
C THR A 22 2.26 19.90 -1.20
N LYS A 23 2.65 20.89 -2.00
CA LYS A 23 4.06 21.15 -2.40
C LYS A 23 4.77 20.04 -3.19
N SER A 24 4.02 19.28 -4.00
CA SER A 24 4.56 18.31 -4.98
C SER A 24 5.69 17.41 -4.44
N PRO A 25 5.42 16.60 -3.40
CA PRO A 25 6.44 15.74 -2.79
C PRO A 25 6.81 14.55 -3.69
N ILE A 26 7.95 13.94 -3.39
CA ILE A 26 8.32 12.61 -3.88
C ILE A 26 7.68 11.57 -2.97
N PHE A 27 7.16 10.48 -3.56
CA PHE A 27 6.47 9.42 -2.83
C PHE A 27 7.32 8.17 -2.70
N ALA A 28 7.39 7.62 -1.49
CA ALA A 28 7.80 6.26 -1.23
C ALA A 28 6.60 5.46 -0.71
N TYR A 29 6.51 4.19 -1.09
CA TYR A 29 5.44 3.30 -0.67
C TYR A 29 6.00 2.19 0.20
N GLN A 30 5.16 1.65 1.08
CA GLN A 30 5.45 0.43 1.82
C GLN A 30 4.15 -0.34 2.02
N TRP A 31 4.06 -1.49 1.38
CA TRP A 31 2.94 -2.41 1.60
C TRP A 31 3.10 -3.14 2.93
N ARG A 32 1.97 -3.39 3.57
CA ARG A 32 1.88 -4.03 4.88
C ARG A 32 0.86 -5.14 4.83
N ARG A 33 1.19 -6.27 5.44
CA ARG A 33 0.35 -7.45 5.61
C ARG A 33 0.04 -7.62 7.08
N ASN A 34 -1.24 -7.61 7.45
CA ASN A 34 -1.70 -7.66 8.84
C ASN A 34 -0.98 -6.63 9.73
N GLY A 35 -0.74 -5.43 9.20
CA GLY A 35 -0.04 -4.35 9.91
C GLY A 35 1.50 -4.41 9.88
N SER A 36 2.10 -5.53 9.47
CA SER A 36 3.56 -5.68 9.35
C SER A 36 4.07 -5.32 7.96
N ALA A 37 5.19 -4.60 7.87
CA ALA A 37 5.78 -4.23 6.59
C ALA A 37 6.24 -5.48 5.81
N ILE A 38 5.97 -5.49 4.50
CA ILE A 38 6.39 -6.56 3.60
C ILE A 38 7.72 -6.14 2.99
N ALA A 39 8.79 -6.90 3.28
CA ALA A 39 10.13 -6.58 2.80
C ALA A 39 10.17 -6.44 1.27
N GLY A 40 10.78 -5.36 0.77
CA GLY A 40 10.92 -5.07 -0.66
C GLY A 40 9.65 -4.58 -1.37
N ALA A 41 8.50 -4.54 -0.70
CA ALA A 41 7.24 -4.10 -1.30
C ALA A 41 7.09 -2.57 -1.27
N THR A 42 7.91 -1.88 -2.07
CA THR A 42 8.01 -0.41 -2.08
C THR A 42 7.43 0.27 -3.33
N ALA A 43 6.88 -0.51 -4.26
CA ALA A 43 6.19 0.00 -5.44
C ALA A 43 4.77 0.47 -5.11
N SER A 44 4.22 1.38 -5.92
CA SER A 44 2.82 1.83 -5.82
C SER A 44 1.81 0.72 -6.13
N THR A 45 2.24 -0.33 -6.83
CA THR A 45 1.47 -1.52 -7.15
C THR A 45 2.08 -2.76 -6.50
N ARG A 46 1.24 -3.74 -6.15
CA ARG A 46 1.68 -5.03 -5.63
C ARG A 46 0.81 -6.16 -6.13
N VAL A 47 1.45 -7.22 -6.63
CA VAL A 47 0.78 -8.49 -6.92
C VAL A 47 0.59 -9.26 -5.62
N LEU A 48 -0.63 -9.74 -5.39
CA LEU A 48 -0.97 -10.56 -4.23
C LEU A 48 -0.37 -11.96 -4.38
N ALA A 49 0.52 -12.33 -3.47
CA ALA A 49 1.16 -13.64 -3.45
C ALA A 49 0.28 -14.66 -2.72
N ALA A 50 0.52 -15.96 -2.92
CA ALA A 50 -0.23 -17.02 -2.23
C ALA A 50 -0.17 -16.88 -0.70
N GLY A 51 0.97 -16.40 -0.18
CA GLY A 51 1.11 -16.11 1.24
C GLY A 51 0.07 -15.12 1.74
N ASP A 52 -0.45 -14.21 0.92
CA ASP A 52 -1.34 -13.13 1.33
C ASP A 52 -2.78 -13.56 1.63
N ALA A 53 -3.17 -14.79 1.26
CA ALA A 53 -4.51 -15.30 1.50
C ALA A 53 -4.92 -15.18 2.98
N GLY A 54 -6.14 -14.70 3.23
CA GLY A 54 -6.68 -14.44 4.56
C GLY A 54 -6.10 -13.21 5.27
N ALA A 55 -5.08 -12.56 4.71
CA ALA A 55 -4.49 -11.38 5.33
C ALA A 55 -5.18 -10.08 4.90
N LEU A 56 -5.04 -9.05 5.74
CA LEU A 56 -5.44 -7.68 5.46
C LEU A 56 -4.25 -6.94 4.87
N MET A 57 -4.47 -6.19 3.79
CA MET A 57 -3.45 -5.35 3.18
C MET A 57 -3.65 -3.89 3.54
N SER A 58 -2.56 -3.18 3.82
CA SER A 58 -2.53 -1.72 3.87
C SER A 58 -1.27 -1.19 3.20
N CYS A 59 -1.29 0.09 2.87
CA CYS A 59 -0.18 0.76 2.21
C CYS A 59 0.13 2.06 2.95
N THR A 60 1.39 2.21 3.37
CA THR A 60 1.90 3.46 3.91
C THR A 60 2.58 4.23 2.79
N VAL A 61 2.19 5.48 2.59
CA VAL A 61 2.80 6.43 1.67
C VAL A 61 3.60 7.43 2.49
N THR A 62 4.87 7.58 2.16
CA THR A 62 5.75 8.62 2.70
C THR A 62 5.92 9.69 1.64
N ALA A 63 5.48 10.91 1.93
CA ALA A 63 5.65 12.06 1.07
C ALA A 63 6.82 12.89 1.61
N THR A 64 7.81 13.18 0.75
CA THR A 64 8.96 14.00 1.11
C THR A 64 9.05 15.22 0.20
N ASN A 65 9.08 16.41 0.79
CA ASN A 65 9.38 17.67 0.10
C ASN A 65 10.55 18.38 0.81
N ALA A 66 10.98 19.53 0.28
CA ALA A 66 12.19 20.25 0.72
C ALA A 66 12.29 20.43 2.26
N GLY A 67 12.93 19.47 2.93
CA GLY A 67 13.19 19.45 4.37
C GLY A 67 12.13 18.76 5.25
N MET A 68 11.02 18.27 4.71
CA MET A 68 9.97 17.60 5.51
C MET A 68 9.53 16.26 4.90
N SER A 69 9.29 15.29 5.77
CA SER A 69 8.71 13.99 5.42
C SER A 69 7.50 13.72 6.30
N GLU A 70 6.39 13.38 5.65
CA GLU A 70 5.14 12.99 6.31
C GLU A 70 4.67 11.63 5.81
N THR A 71 4.00 10.88 6.66
CA THR A 71 3.48 9.54 6.32
C THR A 71 1.98 9.48 6.49
N ALA A 72 1.31 8.85 5.53
CA ALA A 72 -0.11 8.51 5.62
C ALA A 72 -0.30 7.02 5.31
N THR A 73 -1.14 6.33 6.07
CA THR A 73 -1.47 4.91 5.82
C THR A 73 -2.90 4.79 5.34
N SER A 74 -3.12 3.96 4.33
CA SER A 74 -4.46 3.65 3.84
C SER A 74 -5.29 2.89 4.89
N ALA A 75 -6.61 2.89 4.71
CA ALA A 75 -7.44 1.87 5.36
C ALA A 75 -6.97 0.46 4.96
N GLN A 76 -7.22 -0.51 5.84
CA GLN A 76 -7.00 -1.93 5.53
C GLN A 76 -8.03 -2.39 4.49
N THR A 77 -7.60 -3.27 3.59
CA THR A 77 -8.53 -4.02 2.72
C THR A 77 -9.34 -5.02 3.55
N THR A 78 -10.38 -5.59 2.94
CA THR A 78 -10.89 -6.89 3.40
C THR A 78 -9.83 -7.97 3.27
N ALA A 79 -10.05 -9.11 3.92
CA ALA A 79 -9.16 -10.27 3.78
C ALA A 79 -9.01 -10.65 2.31
N ILE A 80 -7.78 -10.96 1.89
CA ILE A 80 -7.50 -11.42 0.54
C ILE A 80 -8.07 -12.84 0.36
N ALA A 81 -8.91 -13.03 -0.65
CA ALA A 81 -9.42 -14.33 -1.05
C ALA A 81 -8.30 -15.18 -1.67
N ALA A 82 -8.36 -16.49 -1.45
CA ALA A 82 -7.57 -17.44 -2.22
C ALA A 82 -7.98 -17.37 -3.71
N ALA A 83 -7.05 -17.74 -4.61
CA ALA A 83 -7.30 -17.79 -6.04
C ALA A 83 -8.28 -18.91 -6.42
#